data_AF-H1LEX1-F1
#
_entry.id   AF-H1LEX1-F1
#
_cell.length_a   1.000
_cell.length_b   1.000
_cell.length_c   1.000
_cell.angle_alpha   90.00
_cell.angle_beta   90.00
_cell.angle_gamma   90.00
#
_symmetry.space_group_name_H-M   'P 1'
#
loop_
_entity.id
_entity.type
_entity.pdbx_description
1 polymer ?
#
loop_
_entity_poly.entity_id
_entity_poly.type
_entity_poly.pdbx_seq_one_letter_code
_entity_poly.pdbx_strand_id
1 'polypeptide(L)'
;MADSTNLISAVKKFYNSGDEYLIPVGIDKSKIPALSNYIEAQNTGILAVDVDNISDTDAYASNVNTIAFKAHTDDTHANVLSSGTIGAVGSLPVGSFDIANTSGLDESVLPQDQLSFQQDQLTPYTEGNINTYYYAQGMPIVRDGKTLSGDYIDMLLGRDFIIKHSNKEITKIMVKNPKISFDVTGINLLKSGVESVFDQLYRNGGVGEKANGKPDYLVTALPREDMKDVDVSQRIYRGLSWKYHPADAIDDAYISGEIDL
;
A
#
# COMPACT_ATOMS: atom_id res chain seq x y z
N MET A 1 23.62 20.62 1.56
CA MET A 1 23.50 19.17 1.88
C MET A 1 23.47 18.89 3.40
N ALA A 2 22.94 19.79 4.24
CA ALA A 2 23.02 19.67 5.71
C ALA A 2 21.65 19.56 6.43
N ASP A 3 20.57 19.17 5.75
CA ASP A 3 19.22 19.21 6.36
C ASP A 3 18.33 17.98 6.06
N SER A 4 18.76 17.05 5.21
CA SER A 4 18.05 15.78 5.03
C SER A 4 18.34 14.78 6.15
N THR A 5 19.51 14.85 6.78
CA THR A 5 19.90 13.94 7.88
C THR A 5 19.01 14.10 9.11
N ASN A 6 18.57 15.33 9.41
CA ASN A 6 17.66 15.60 10.53
C ASN A 6 16.25 15.07 10.23
N LEU A 7 15.76 15.26 9.00
CA LEU A 7 14.47 14.74 8.56
C LEU A 7 14.40 13.21 8.60
N ILE A 8 15.39 12.52 8.01
CA ILE A 8 15.44 11.05 8.06
C ILE A 8 15.60 10.55 9.50
N SER A 9 16.37 11.24 10.34
CA SER A 9 16.47 10.90 11.77
C SER A 9 15.13 11.03 12.49
N ALA A 10 14.34 12.05 12.17
CA ALA A 10 13.00 12.23 12.73
C ALA A 10 12.07 11.09 12.29
N VAL A 11 12.04 10.74 11.00
CA VAL A 11 11.22 9.63 10.50
C VAL A 11 11.63 8.31 11.13
N LYS A 12 12.94 8.01 11.20
CA LYS A 12 13.47 6.79 11.84
C LYS A 12 12.97 6.57 13.26
N LYS A 13 12.78 7.66 14.02
CA LYS A 13 12.29 7.59 15.40
C LYS A 13 10.89 6.99 15.49
N PHE A 14 10.03 7.26 14.52
CA PHE A 14 8.62 6.84 14.51
C PHE A 14 8.34 5.70 13.55
N TYR A 15 9.21 5.43 12.57
CA TYR A 15 8.95 4.41 11.55
C TYR A 15 8.57 3.03 12.14
N ASN A 16 9.22 2.63 13.24
CA ASN A 16 8.94 1.35 13.90
C ASN A 16 7.77 1.39 14.89
N SER A 17 7.04 2.50 15.05
CA SER A 17 5.81 2.54 15.87
C SER A 17 4.61 1.89 15.21
N GLY A 18 4.72 1.50 13.93
CA GLY A 18 3.71 0.73 13.21
C GLY A 18 2.87 1.56 12.24
N ASP A 19 3.33 2.74 11.86
CA ASP A 19 2.64 3.60 10.90
C ASP A 19 2.62 2.94 9.50
N GLU A 20 1.51 3.10 8.79
CA GLU A 20 1.36 2.63 7.40
C GLU A 20 1.73 3.74 6.42
N TYR A 21 1.21 4.94 6.66
CA TYR A 21 1.39 6.09 5.78
C TYR A 21 2.26 7.15 6.46
N LEU A 22 3.21 7.69 5.69
CA LEU A 22 3.92 8.91 6.02
C LEU A 22 3.46 10.01 5.08
N ILE A 23 2.89 11.09 5.62
CA ILE A 23 2.47 12.28 4.87
C ILE A 23 3.34 13.45 5.31
N PRO A 24 4.29 13.93 4.49
CA PRO A 24 5.11 15.07 4.83
C PRO A 24 4.33 16.38 4.64
N VAL A 25 4.10 17.10 5.73
CA VAL A 25 3.39 18.39 5.72
C VAL A 25 4.37 19.54 6.00
N GLY A 26 4.32 20.59 5.17
CA GLY A 26 5.09 21.82 5.39
C GLY A 26 6.61 21.68 5.27
N ILE A 27 7.10 20.61 4.63
CA ILE A 27 8.53 20.42 4.39
C ILE A 27 8.98 21.06 3.07
N ASP A 28 10.27 21.36 2.97
CA ASP A 28 10.92 21.65 1.69
C ASP A 28 10.80 20.44 0.75
N LYS A 29 10.09 20.60 -0.37
CA LYS A 29 9.82 19.52 -1.35
C LYS A 29 11.10 18.94 -1.95
N SER A 30 12.22 19.67 -1.96
CA SER A 30 13.52 19.13 -2.39
C SER A 30 14.03 17.98 -1.51
N LYS A 31 13.41 17.75 -0.34
CA LYS A 31 13.73 16.63 0.56
C LYS A 31 12.92 15.36 0.27
N ILE A 32 11.83 15.45 -0.49
CA ILE A 32 10.97 14.30 -0.80
C ILE A 32 11.75 13.12 -1.43
N PRO A 33 12.67 13.32 -2.39
CA PRO A 33 13.42 12.21 -2.97
C PRO A 33 14.21 11.41 -1.91
N ALA A 34 14.78 12.10 -0.91
CA ALA A 34 15.51 11.44 0.17
C ALA A 34 14.58 10.65 1.11
N LEU A 35 13.38 11.18 1.38
CA LEU A 35 12.35 10.46 2.14
C LEU A 35 11.87 9.22 1.38
N SER A 36 11.56 9.38 0.10
CA SER A 36 11.10 8.31 -0.78
C SER A 36 12.12 7.17 -0.82
N ASN A 37 13.40 7.48 -1.06
CA ASN A 37 14.48 6.49 -1.03
C ASN A 37 14.64 5.80 0.34
N TYR A 38 14.39 6.51 1.44
CA TYR A 38 14.45 5.93 2.78
C TYR A 38 13.32 4.91 3.01
N ILE A 39 12.08 5.27 2.65
CA ILE A 39 10.90 4.39 2.79
C ILE A 39 11.02 3.19 1.85
N GLU A 40 11.47 3.42 0.62
CA GLU A 40 11.76 2.36 -0.36
C GLU A 40 12.71 1.30 0.23
N ALA A 41 13.81 1.74 0.85
CA ALA A 41 14.79 0.85 1.45
C ALA A 41 14.25 0.01 2.63
N GLN A 42 13.11 0.38 3.21
CA GLN A 42 12.47 -0.41 4.27
C GLN A 42 11.55 -1.50 3.72
N ASN A 43 11.18 -1.43 2.43
CA ASN A 43 10.30 -2.37 1.75
C ASN A 43 8.91 -2.55 2.40
N THR A 44 8.51 -1.62 3.27
CA THR A 44 7.19 -1.50 3.90
C THR A 44 6.92 -0.02 4.22
N GLY A 45 5.67 0.32 4.52
CA GLY A 45 5.18 1.69 4.65
C GLY A 45 5.06 2.39 3.30
N ILE A 46 4.19 3.39 3.25
CA ILE A 46 3.91 4.17 2.04
C ILE A 46 4.20 5.63 2.34
N LEU A 47 5.02 6.27 1.49
CA LEU A 47 5.16 7.71 1.46
C LEU A 47 4.07 8.29 0.55
N ALA A 48 3.20 9.13 1.09
CA ALA A 48 2.17 9.82 0.33
C ALA A 48 2.50 11.30 0.19
N VAL A 49 2.59 11.80 -1.04
CA VAL A 49 3.03 13.18 -1.31
C VAL A 49 2.04 13.95 -2.17
N ASP A 50 1.76 15.19 -1.76
CA ASP A 50 1.04 16.17 -2.58
C ASP A 50 2.04 17.00 -3.41
N VAL A 51 1.99 16.86 -4.73
CA VAL A 51 2.94 17.50 -5.67
C VAL A 51 2.35 18.76 -6.28
N ASP A 52 3.20 19.74 -6.64
CA ASP A 52 2.74 20.94 -7.34
C ASP A 52 2.62 20.65 -8.84
N ASN A 53 3.59 19.92 -9.39
CA ASN A 53 3.62 19.49 -10.78
C ASN A 53 3.91 18.00 -10.88
N ILE A 54 3.44 17.37 -11.96
CA ILE A 54 3.67 15.95 -12.23
C ILE A 54 5.18 15.66 -12.31
N SER A 55 5.95 16.53 -12.98
CA SER A 55 7.41 16.41 -13.13
C SER A 55 8.20 16.53 -11.82
N ASP A 56 7.57 16.94 -10.72
CA ASP A 56 8.27 17.01 -9.42
C ASP A 56 8.70 15.61 -8.94
N THR A 57 8.08 14.56 -9.49
CA THR A 57 8.33 13.15 -9.11
C THR A 57 9.48 12.50 -9.88
N ASP A 58 10.01 13.13 -10.93
CA ASP A 58 11.01 12.54 -11.85
C ASP A 58 12.20 11.91 -11.11
N ALA A 59 12.65 12.53 -10.02
CA ALA A 59 13.80 12.08 -9.24
C ALA A 59 13.56 10.81 -8.40
N TYR A 60 12.30 10.38 -8.25
CA TYR A 60 11.90 9.24 -7.42
C TYR A 60 10.72 8.44 -8.01
N ALA A 61 10.45 8.60 -9.31
CA ALA A 61 9.35 7.93 -10.00
C ALA A 61 9.47 6.40 -9.99
N SER A 62 10.68 5.85 -9.83
CA SER A 62 10.90 4.39 -9.76
C SER A 62 10.61 3.77 -8.39
N ASN A 63 10.36 4.57 -7.35
CA ASN A 63 10.20 4.05 -6.00
C ASN A 63 8.78 3.50 -5.82
N VAL A 64 8.71 2.21 -5.48
CA VAL A 64 7.47 1.44 -5.35
C VAL A 64 6.66 1.94 -4.16
N ASN A 65 7.29 2.24 -3.04
CA ASN A 65 6.60 2.61 -1.81
C ASN A 65 6.26 4.11 -1.72
N THR A 66 6.10 4.79 -2.85
CA THR A 66 5.71 6.21 -2.91
C THR A 66 4.49 6.40 -3.80
N ILE A 67 3.49 7.08 -3.27
CA ILE A 67 2.26 7.46 -3.97
C ILE A 67 2.21 8.99 -4.06
N ALA A 68 1.88 9.51 -5.23
CA ALA A 68 1.80 10.95 -5.47
C ALA A 68 0.37 11.37 -5.80
N PHE A 69 0.01 12.54 -5.32
CA PHE A 69 -1.32 13.11 -5.44
C PHE A 69 -1.27 14.54 -5.97
N LYS A 70 -2.25 14.86 -6.81
CA LYS A 70 -2.49 16.22 -7.29
C LYS A 70 -3.98 16.49 -7.47
N ALA A 71 -4.52 17.34 -6.61
CA ALA A 71 -5.85 17.91 -6.75
C ALA A 71 -5.81 19.33 -7.36
N HIS A 72 -7.00 19.88 -7.58
CA HIS A 72 -7.16 21.30 -7.88
C HIS A 72 -6.82 22.14 -6.65
N THR A 73 -6.32 23.35 -6.89
CA THR A 73 -5.96 24.31 -5.84
C THR A 73 -6.49 25.69 -6.21
N ASP A 74 -6.93 26.44 -5.20
CA ASP A 74 -7.35 27.84 -5.36
C ASP A 74 -6.91 28.69 -4.16
N ASP A 75 -7.42 29.92 -4.06
CA ASP A 75 -7.07 30.86 -2.98
C ASP A 75 -7.42 30.35 -1.57
N THR A 76 -8.30 29.34 -1.47
CA THR A 76 -8.82 28.79 -0.21
C THR A 76 -8.50 27.30 -0.01
N HIS A 77 -8.09 26.58 -1.06
CA HIS A 77 -7.82 25.15 -1.03
C HIS A 77 -6.41 24.83 -1.52
N ALA A 78 -5.62 24.21 -0.63
CA ALA A 78 -4.31 23.67 -0.95
C ALA A 78 -4.42 22.26 -1.54
N ASN A 79 -3.34 21.76 -2.16
CA ASN A 79 -3.27 20.35 -2.56
C ASN A 79 -3.06 19.50 -1.29
N VAL A 80 -4.16 18.96 -0.76
CA VAL A 80 -4.18 18.09 0.43
C VAL A 80 -4.85 16.74 0.14
N LEU A 81 -4.82 16.32 -1.13
CA LEU A 81 -5.51 15.12 -1.59
C LEU A 81 -4.97 13.87 -0.90
N SER A 82 -3.66 13.77 -0.68
CA SER A 82 -3.07 12.64 0.05
C SER A 82 -3.71 12.46 1.43
N SER A 83 -3.87 13.54 2.18
CA SER A 83 -4.44 13.55 3.54
C SER A 83 -5.93 13.27 3.51
N GLY A 84 -6.67 13.85 2.57
CA GLY A 84 -8.10 13.60 2.41
C GLY A 84 -8.40 12.15 2.05
N THR A 85 -7.70 11.60 1.05
CA THR A 85 -7.85 10.20 0.63
C THR A 85 -7.47 9.24 1.76
N ILE A 86 -6.30 9.42 2.39
CA ILE A 86 -5.87 8.55 3.50
C ILE A 86 -6.78 8.72 4.71
N GLY A 87 -7.31 9.92 4.97
CA GLY A 87 -8.32 10.14 6.01
C GLY A 87 -9.62 9.38 5.77
N ALA A 88 -10.05 9.28 4.51
CA ALA A 88 -11.26 8.55 4.12
C ALA A 88 -11.10 7.02 4.23
N VAL A 89 -9.94 6.48 3.87
CA VAL A 89 -9.72 5.02 3.80
C VAL A 89 -8.93 4.44 4.96
N GLY A 90 -8.19 5.25 5.71
CA GLY A 90 -7.19 4.80 6.68
C GLY A 90 -7.74 4.01 7.86
N SER A 91 -9.04 4.12 8.16
CA SER A 91 -9.72 3.31 9.18
C SER A 91 -10.36 2.02 8.63
N LEU A 92 -10.40 1.85 7.30
CA LEU A 92 -11.01 0.69 6.67
C LEU A 92 -10.08 -0.52 6.75
N PRO A 93 -10.62 -1.75 6.84
CA PRO A 93 -9.80 -2.95 6.76
C PRO A 93 -9.00 -3.01 5.45
N VAL A 94 -7.70 -3.28 5.53
CA VAL A 94 -6.89 -3.54 4.34
C VAL A 94 -7.50 -4.68 3.52
N GLY A 95 -7.64 -4.45 2.22
CA GLY A 95 -8.30 -5.35 1.26
C GLY A 95 -9.78 -5.05 1.01
N SER A 96 -10.41 -4.13 1.77
CA SER A 96 -11.84 -3.83 1.64
C SER A 96 -12.14 -2.56 0.83
N PHE A 97 -11.13 -1.93 0.25
CA PHE A 97 -11.26 -0.66 -0.45
C PHE A 97 -10.25 -0.58 -1.58
N ASP A 98 -10.59 0.26 -2.55
CA ASP A 98 -9.69 0.68 -3.62
C ASP A 98 -9.57 2.22 -3.57
N ILE A 99 -8.34 2.71 -3.67
CA ILE A 99 -8.05 4.13 -3.67
C ILE A 99 -8.60 4.80 -4.93
N ALA A 100 -8.53 4.15 -6.10
CA ALA A 100 -9.05 4.68 -7.37
C ALA A 100 -10.58 4.78 -7.43
N ASN A 101 -11.29 4.35 -6.38
CA ASN A 101 -12.73 4.48 -6.26
C ASN A 101 -13.16 5.31 -5.05
N THR A 102 -12.21 5.99 -4.38
CA THR A 102 -12.52 6.85 -3.23
C THR A 102 -13.26 8.11 -3.66
N SER A 103 -14.33 8.46 -2.95
CA SER A 103 -15.18 9.64 -3.20
C SER A 103 -15.63 10.25 -1.87
N GLY A 104 -16.36 11.37 -1.92
CA GLY A 104 -16.91 12.03 -0.73
C GLY A 104 -15.84 12.51 0.25
N LEU A 105 -14.73 13.04 -0.28
CA LEU A 105 -13.67 13.61 0.54
C LEU A 105 -14.16 14.87 1.28
N ASP A 106 -13.43 15.26 2.33
CA ASP A 106 -13.67 16.49 3.08
C ASP A 106 -13.66 17.72 2.16
N GLU A 107 -14.41 18.77 2.53
CA GLU A 107 -14.53 19.99 1.74
C GLU A 107 -13.20 20.71 1.48
N SER A 108 -12.18 20.45 2.30
CA SER A 108 -10.82 20.95 2.07
C SER A 108 -10.13 20.38 0.82
N VAL A 109 -10.63 19.28 0.24
CA VAL A 109 -10.10 18.68 -1.00
C VAL A 109 -10.99 19.03 -2.17
N LEU A 110 -10.48 19.83 -3.10
CA LEU A 110 -11.22 20.16 -4.32
C LEU A 110 -10.99 19.13 -5.44
N PRO A 111 -12.06 18.62 -6.07
CA PRO A 111 -11.94 17.96 -7.35
C PRO A 111 -11.42 18.92 -8.42
N GLN A 112 -10.78 18.39 -9.46
CA GLN A 112 -10.49 19.10 -10.70
C GLN A 112 -11.76 19.75 -11.25
N ASP A 113 -11.61 20.97 -11.78
CA ASP A 113 -12.74 21.74 -12.31
C ASP A 113 -13.49 20.95 -13.40
N GLN A 114 -14.77 20.69 -13.17
CA GLN A 114 -15.56 19.85 -14.07
C GLN A 114 -15.68 20.44 -15.48
N LEU A 115 -15.60 21.75 -15.67
CA LEU A 115 -15.74 22.34 -17.00
C LEU A 115 -14.44 22.27 -17.81
N SER A 116 -13.30 22.27 -17.13
CA SER A 116 -11.97 22.37 -17.73
C SER A 116 -11.16 21.08 -17.67
N PHE A 117 -11.58 20.12 -16.85
CA PHE A 117 -10.87 18.86 -16.62
C PHE A 117 -11.79 17.67 -16.92
N GLN A 118 -11.52 17.01 -18.04
CA GLN A 118 -12.27 15.86 -18.55
C GLN A 118 -11.34 14.67 -18.75
N GLN A 119 -11.88 13.54 -19.22
CA GLN A 119 -11.15 12.28 -19.36
C GLN A 119 -9.85 12.39 -20.17
N ASP A 120 -9.82 13.23 -21.20
CA ASP A 120 -8.64 13.50 -22.04
C ASP A 120 -7.52 14.25 -21.29
N GLN A 121 -7.87 14.96 -20.21
CA GLN A 121 -6.90 15.67 -19.35
C GLN A 121 -6.29 14.75 -18.28
N LEU A 122 -6.75 13.51 -18.15
CA LEU A 122 -6.16 12.51 -17.25
C LEU A 122 -4.85 11.92 -17.79
N THR A 123 -4.62 11.95 -19.11
CA THR A 123 -3.44 11.33 -19.74
C THR A 123 -2.12 11.63 -19.02
N PRO A 124 -1.73 12.89 -18.75
CA PRO A 124 -0.46 13.16 -18.07
C PRO A 124 -0.41 12.61 -16.63
N TYR A 125 -1.56 12.50 -15.96
CA TYR A 125 -1.64 11.91 -14.62
C TYR A 125 -1.44 10.40 -14.68
N THR A 126 -2.13 9.72 -15.60
CA THR A 126 -1.98 8.27 -15.81
C THR A 126 -0.57 7.91 -16.29
N GLU A 127 0.04 8.70 -17.17
CA GLU A 127 1.42 8.45 -17.64
C GLU A 127 2.46 8.66 -16.52
N GLY A 128 2.19 9.58 -15.59
CA GLY A 128 3.06 9.86 -14.43
C GLY A 128 2.74 9.04 -13.19
N ASN A 129 1.74 8.15 -13.24
CA ASN A 129 1.16 7.45 -12.09
C ASN A 129 0.80 8.39 -10.92
N ILE A 130 0.18 9.53 -11.24
CA ILE A 130 -0.23 10.55 -10.27
C ILE A 130 -1.72 10.41 -10.00
N ASN A 131 -2.07 10.16 -8.75
CA ASN A 131 -3.45 10.09 -8.32
C ASN A 131 -4.06 11.50 -8.34
N THR A 132 -5.23 11.64 -8.95
CA THR A 132 -5.97 12.92 -9.02
C THR A 132 -7.40 12.72 -8.56
N TYR A 133 -8.08 13.81 -8.25
CA TYR A 133 -9.48 13.81 -7.82
C TYR A 133 -10.30 14.61 -8.82
N TYR A 134 -11.20 14.00 -9.58
CA TYR A 134 -11.91 14.67 -10.67
C TYR A 134 -13.36 14.20 -10.77
N TYR A 135 -14.18 14.90 -11.55
CA TYR A 135 -15.57 14.50 -11.81
C TYR A 135 -15.65 13.46 -12.94
N ALA A 136 -15.87 12.18 -12.57
CA ALA A 136 -16.28 11.13 -13.51
C ALA A 136 -17.81 11.08 -13.57
N GLN A 137 -18.41 11.37 -14.73
CA GLN A 137 -19.87 11.33 -14.92
C GLN A 137 -20.65 12.15 -13.87
N GLY A 138 -20.09 13.29 -13.44
CA GLY A 138 -20.69 14.17 -12.44
C GLY A 138 -20.48 13.74 -10.98
N MET A 139 -19.75 12.65 -10.73
CA MET A 139 -19.37 12.22 -9.39
C MET A 139 -17.87 12.44 -9.17
N PRO A 140 -17.46 13.11 -8.09
CA PRO A 140 -16.05 13.33 -7.84
C PRO A 140 -15.41 12.04 -7.32
N ILE A 141 -14.29 11.62 -7.91
CA ILE A 141 -13.65 10.34 -7.63
C ILE A 141 -12.13 10.47 -7.73
N VAL A 142 -11.41 9.80 -6.83
CA VAL A 142 -9.95 9.66 -6.92
C VAL A 142 -9.66 8.70 -8.06
N ARG A 143 -8.61 8.89 -8.85
CA ARG A 143 -8.25 7.96 -9.94
C ARG A 143 -6.81 7.53 -9.94
N ASP A 144 -6.59 6.49 -10.75
CA ASP A 144 -5.36 5.73 -10.99
C ASP A 144 -5.04 4.71 -9.90
N GLY A 145 -5.06 5.11 -8.62
CA GLY A 145 -4.90 4.16 -7.50
C GLY A 145 -3.53 3.47 -7.47
N LYS A 146 -2.51 4.12 -8.04
CA LYS A 146 -1.18 3.56 -8.23
C LYS A 146 -0.10 4.30 -7.46
N THR A 147 0.97 3.56 -7.20
CA THR A 147 2.27 4.09 -6.81
C THR A 147 2.96 4.72 -8.01
N LEU A 148 4.02 5.48 -7.75
CA LEU A 148 4.83 6.06 -8.82
C LEU A 148 5.44 5.02 -9.75
N SER A 149 5.75 3.81 -9.24
CA SER A 149 6.23 2.68 -10.05
C SER A 149 5.15 2.06 -10.96
N GLY A 150 3.88 2.40 -10.75
CA GLY A 150 2.73 1.85 -11.48
C GLY A 150 2.11 0.61 -10.84
N ASP A 151 2.55 0.22 -9.65
CA ASP A 151 1.92 -0.85 -8.88
C ASP A 151 0.64 -0.33 -8.22
N TYR A 152 -0.39 -1.17 -8.13
CA TYR A 152 -1.62 -0.79 -7.42
C TYR A 152 -1.37 -0.67 -5.91
N ILE A 153 -1.92 0.38 -5.29
CA ILE A 153 -1.61 0.71 -3.90
C ILE A 153 -2.15 -0.35 -2.94
N ASP A 154 -3.33 -0.89 -3.22
CA ASP A 154 -3.96 -1.97 -2.44
C ASP A 154 -3.09 -3.25 -2.40
N MET A 155 -2.34 -3.57 -3.45
CA MET A 155 -1.38 -4.66 -3.47
C MET A 155 -0.25 -4.44 -2.45
N LEU A 156 0.28 -3.22 -2.37
CA LEU A 156 1.33 -2.86 -1.40
C LEU A 156 0.78 -2.90 0.03
N LEU A 157 -0.42 -2.39 0.26
CA LEU A 157 -1.08 -2.45 1.55
C LEU A 157 -1.31 -3.91 1.98
N GLY A 158 -1.72 -4.78 1.06
CA GLY A 158 -1.84 -6.22 1.29
C GLY A 158 -0.52 -6.88 1.69
N ARG A 159 0.56 -6.59 0.95
CA ARG A 159 1.94 -7.04 1.27
C ARG A 159 2.33 -6.62 2.68
N ASP A 160 2.15 -5.35 3.02
CA ASP A 160 2.57 -4.78 4.29
C ASP A 160 1.74 -5.32 5.45
N PHE A 161 0.43 -5.50 5.24
CA PHE A 161 -0.47 -6.18 6.17
C PHE A 161 0.05 -7.59 6.46
N ILE A 162 0.35 -8.39 5.45
CA ILE A 162 0.87 -9.75 5.61
C ILE A 162 2.16 -9.74 6.42
N ILE A 163 3.13 -8.88 6.08
CA ILE A 163 4.43 -8.81 6.76
C ILE A 163 4.26 -8.41 8.23
N LYS A 164 3.58 -7.29 8.49
CA LYS A 164 3.43 -6.71 9.84
C LYS A 164 2.61 -7.64 10.73
N HIS A 165 1.49 -8.18 10.23
CA HIS A 165 0.62 -9.05 11.02
C HIS A 165 1.22 -10.45 11.20
N SER A 166 1.95 -11.00 10.22
CA SER A 166 2.66 -12.28 10.41
C SER A 166 3.74 -12.17 11.48
N ASN A 167 4.53 -11.10 11.48
CA ASN A 167 5.52 -10.85 12.52
C ASN A 167 4.86 -10.74 13.90
N LYS A 168 3.71 -10.07 13.98
CA LYS A 168 2.92 -9.96 15.22
C LYS A 168 2.39 -11.31 15.68
N GLU A 169 1.81 -12.12 14.80
CA GLU A 169 1.28 -13.45 15.16
C GLU A 169 2.38 -14.43 15.54
N ILE A 170 3.51 -14.45 14.81
CA ILE A 170 4.68 -15.25 15.18
C ILE A 170 5.18 -14.85 16.58
N THR A 171 5.29 -13.55 16.85
CA THR A 171 5.70 -13.06 18.17
C THR A 171 4.71 -13.48 19.26
N LYS A 172 3.40 -13.38 19.01
CA LYS A 172 2.38 -13.87 19.96
C LYS A 172 2.52 -15.36 20.24
N ILE A 173 2.77 -16.17 19.20
CA ILE A 173 3.01 -17.61 19.35
C ILE A 173 4.25 -17.84 20.22
N MET A 174 5.36 -17.13 19.96
CA MET A 174 6.59 -17.25 20.74
C MET A 174 6.41 -16.85 22.21
N VAL A 175 5.63 -15.81 22.50
CA VAL A 175 5.36 -15.37 23.88
C VAL A 175 4.46 -16.35 24.63
N LYS A 176 3.46 -16.94 23.95
CA LYS A 176 2.51 -17.87 24.58
C LYS A 176 3.08 -19.26 24.85
N ASN A 177 4.11 -19.65 24.12
CA ASN A 177 4.70 -20.99 24.21
C ASN A 177 6.06 -20.91 24.90
N PRO A 178 6.24 -21.50 26.11
CA PRO A 178 7.52 -21.48 26.83
C PRO A 178 8.70 -22.01 26.00
N LYS A 179 8.42 -22.87 25.02
CA LYS A 179 9.35 -23.38 24.03
C LYS A 179 8.60 -23.73 22.76
N ILE A 180 9.12 -23.29 21.62
CA ILE A 180 8.75 -23.83 20.30
C ILE A 180 9.84 -24.82 19.90
N SER A 181 9.47 -26.08 19.69
CA SER A 181 10.39 -27.09 19.21
C SER A 181 10.76 -26.83 17.75
N PHE A 182 12.01 -27.08 17.40
CA PHE A 182 12.49 -26.96 16.02
C PHE A 182 12.32 -28.31 15.32
N ASP A 183 11.11 -28.85 15.41
CA ASP A 183 10.60 -30.04 14.75
C ASP A 183 9.34 -29.68 13.97
N VAL A 184 8.74 -30.67 13.32
CA VAL A 184 7.54 -30.48 12.49
C VAL A 184 6.39 -29.82 13.26
N THR A 185 6.23 -30.09 14.56
CA THR A 185 5.15 -29.54 15.37
C THR A 185 5.32 -28.04 15.58
N GLY A 186 6.50 -27.60 16.03
CA GLY A 186 6.75 -26.18 16.25
C GLY A 186 6.83 -25.38 14.95
N ILE A 187 7.38 -25.97 13.89
CA ILE A 187 7.41 -25.36 12.55
C ILE A 187 5.99 -25.15 12.01
N ASN A 188 5.13 -26.17 12.11
CA ASN A 188 3.74 -26.06 11.68
C ASN A 188 2.96 -25.04 12.50
N LEU A 189 3.24 -24.91 13.80
CA LEU A 189 2.62 -23.87 14.63
C LEU A 189 2.92 -22.46 14.10
N LEU A 190 4.17 -22.18 13.74
CA LEU A 190 4.55 -20.90 13.13
C LEU A 190 3.88 -20.69 11.77
N LYS A 191 3.87 -21.73 10.92
CA LYS A 191 3.18 -21.71 9.62
C LYS A 191 1.69 -21.38 9.77
N SER A 192 0.98 -22.03 10.69
CA SER A 192 -0.44 -21.76 10.94
C SER A 192 -0.69 -20.33 11.44
N GLY A 193 0.27 -19.73 12.16
CA GLY A 193 0.23 -18.31 12.51
C GLY A 193 0.16 -17.41 11.27
N VAL A 194 1.03 -17.66 10.28
CA VAL A 194 1.04 -16.91 9.02
C VAL A 194 -0.22 -17.20 8.19
N GLU A 195 -0.67 -18.45 8.10
CA GLU A 195 -1.91 -18.81 7.39
C GLU A 195 -3.13 -18.05 7.95
N SER A 196 -3.20 -17.87 9.28
CA SER A 196 -4.30 -17.12 9.91
C SER A 196 -4.36 -15.64 9.51
N VAL A 197 -3.22 -15.05 9.15
CA VAL A 197 -3.12 -13.67 8.64
C VAL A 197 -3.65 -13.58 7.21
N PHE A 198 -3.29 -14.55 6.37
CA PHE A 198 -3.87 -14.65 5.02
C PHE A 198 -5.37 -14.87 5.06
N ASP A 199 -5.87 -15.73 5.95
CA ASP A 199 -7.31 -15.93 6.13
C ASP A 199 -8.01 -14.63 6.58
N GLN A 200 -7.33 -13.79 7.38
CA GLN A 200 -7.85 -12.48 7.75
C GLN A 200 -7.90 -11.54 6.55
N LEU A 201 -6.83 -11.44 5.77
CA LEU A 201 -6.79 -10.58 4.59
C LEU A 201 -7.82 -11.03 3.54
N TYR A 202 -8.00 -12.34 3.34
CA TYR A 202 -9.04 -12.89 2.48
C TYR A 202 -10.45 -12.47 2.93
N ARG A 203 -10.76 -12.57 4.23
CA ARG A 203 -12.05 -12.12 4.77
C ARG A 203 -12.29 -10.63 4.58
N ASN A 204 -11.24 -9.82 4.54
CA ASN A 204 -11.35 -8.39 4.27
C ASN A 204 -11.53 -8.09 2.77
N GLY A 205 -11.29 -9.07 1.89
CA GLY A 205 -11.35 -8.90 0.44
C GLY A 205 -9.99 -8.69 -0.23
N GLY A 206 -8.85 -8.86 0.46
CA GLY A 206 -7.51 -8.59 -0.10
C GLY A 206 -6.78 -9.79 -0.74
N VAL A 207 -7.36 -10.99 -0.70
CA VAL A 207 -6.81 -12.19 -1.35
C VAL A 207 -7.82 -12.70 -2.36
N GLY A 208 -7.39 -13.00 -3.58
CA GLY A 208 -8.23 -13.55 -4.64
C GLY A 208 -8.69 -14.97 -4.35
N GLU A 209 -9.56 -15.49 -5.21
CA GLU A 209 -10.09 -16.85 -5.11
C GLU A 209 -9.57 -17.75 -6.22
N LYS A 210 -9.28 -19.01 -5.87
CA LYS A 210 -9.09 -20.08 -6.84
C LYS A 210 -10.43 -20.46 -7.46
N ALA A 211 -10.40 -21.20 -8.57
CA ALA A 211 -11.59 -21.74 -9.24
C ALA A 211 -12.52 -22.60 -8.35
N ASN A 212 -12.03 -23.08 -7.20
CA ASN A 212 -12.82 -23.86 -6.24
C ASN A 212 -13.38 -23.02 -5.07
N GLY A 213 -13.35 -21.69 -5.15
CA GLY A 213 -13.86 -20.77 -4.13
C GLY A 213 -13.03 -20.75 -2.85
N LYS A 214 -11.76 -21.18 -2.89
CA LYS A 214 -10.83 -21.10 -1.76
C LYS A 214 -9.87 -19.94 -1.96
N PRO A 215 -9.34 -19.33 -0.87
CA PRO A 215 -8.38 -18.26 -0.98
C PRO A 215 -7.12 -18.68 -1.74
N ASP A 216 -6.64 -17.77 -2.60
CA ASP A 216 -5.47 -18.00 -3.43
C ASP A 216 -4.17 -17.54 -2.77
N TYR A 217 -3.75 -18.29 -1.75
CA TYR A 217 -2.42 -18.19 -1.17
C TYR A 217 -1.77 -19.56 -0.98
N LEU A 218 -0.45 -19.52 -0.74
CA LEU A 218 0.34 -20.65 -0.27
C LEU A 218 1.36 -20.14 0.74
N VAL A 219 1.35 -20.72 1.95
CA VAL A 219 2.44 -20.58 2.93
C VAL A 219 3.24 -21.88 2.94
N THR A 220 4.56 -21.78 2.79
CA THR A 220 5.48 -22.91 2.87
C THR A 220 6.40 -22.77 4.08
N ALA A 221 6.83 -23.90 4.61
CA ALA A 221 7.73 -24.00 5.74
C ALA A 221 8.80 -25.05 5.43
N LEU A 222 10.07 -24.66 5.43
CA LEU A 222 11.16 -25.61 5.29
C LEU A 222 11.24 -26.53 6.51
N PRO A 223 11.33 -27.85 6.32
CA PRO A 223 11.57 -28.76 7.44
C PRO A 223 12.97 -28.53 8.01
N ARG A 224 13.22 -29.04 9.23
CA ARG A 224 14.48 -28.80 9.97
C ARG A 224 15.70 -29.23 9.15
N GLU A 225 15.60 -30.36 8.48
CA GLU A 225 16.64 -30.98 7.66
C GLU A 225 17.05 -30.16 6.43
N ASP A 226 16.17 -29.28 5.95
CA ASP A 226 16.44 -28.40 4.81
C ASP A 226 16.92 -27.00 5.25
N MET A 227 16.99 -26.75 6.56
CA MET A 227 17.50 -25.49 7.11
C MET A 227 19.02 -25.46 7.13
N LYS A 228 19.60 -24.27 7.03
CA LYS A 228 21.05 -24.08 7.19
C LYS A 228 21.48 -24.43 8.61
N ASP A 229 22.57 -25.19 8.76
CA ASP A 229 23.13 -25.58 10.05
C ASP A 229 23.39 -24.39 10.98
N VAL A 230 23.88 -23.27 10.42
CA VAL A 230 24.13 -22.05 11.19
C VAL A 230 22.84 -21.50 11.81
N ASP A 231 21.74 -21.44 11.06
CA ASP A 231 20.45 -20.96 11.53
C ASP A 231 19.91 -21.88 12.63
N VAL A 232 19.99 -23.21 12.42
CA VAL A 232 19.57 -24.21 13.42
C VAL A 232 20.37 -24.09 14.72
N SER A 233 21.69 -23.94 14.62
CA SER A 233 22.58 -23.79 15.79
C SER A 233 22.32 -22.49 16.56
N GLN A 234 21.99 -21.40 15.85
CA GLN A 234 21.62 -20.11 16.40
C GLN A 234 20.16 -20.04 16.84
N ARG A 235 19.37 -21.11 16.61
CA ARG A 235 17.94 -21.21 16.91
C ARG A 235 17.11 -20.15 16.17
N ILE A 236 17.53 -19.81 14.96
CA ILE A 236 16.84 -18.90 14.05
C ILE A 236 16.09 -19.75 13.02
N TYR A 237 14.79 -19.52 12.87
CA TYR A 237 13.99 -20.18 11.84
C TYR A 237 13.70 -19.20 10.69
N ARG A 238 14.26 -19.48 9.51
CA ARG A 238 14.11 -18.69 8.27
C ARG A 238 13.39 -19.46 7.15
N GLY A 239 12.66 -20.51 7.51
CA GLY A 239 12.04 -21.44 6.56
C GLY A 239 10.65 -21.03 6.08
N LEU A 240 10.07 -19.94 6.60
CA LEU A 240 8.74 -19.47 6.17
C LEU A 240 8.86 -18.64 4.90
N SER A 241 8.02 -18.96 3.92
CA SER A 241 7.80 -18.13 2.73
C SER A 241 6.35 -18.24 2.28
N TRP A 242 5.91 -17.28 1.48
CA TRP A 242 4.54 -17.22 1.01
C TRP A 242 4.44 -16.68 -0.41
N LYS A 243 3.31 -16.97 -1.06
CA LYS A 243 2.85 -16.35 -2.30
C LYS A 243 1.33 -16.24 -2.24
N TYR A 244 0.75 -15.22 -2.87
CA TYR A 244 -0.69 -15.07 -3.01
C TYR A 244 -1.02 -14.29 -4.28
N HIS A 245 -2.27 -14.43 -4.74
CA HIS A 245 -2.85 -13.54 -5.73
C HIS A 245 -3.76 -12.53 -5.00
N PRO A 246 -3.55 -11.21 -5.18
CA PRO A 246 -4.47 -10.20 -4.67
C PRO A 246 -5.89 -10.37 -5.25
N ALA A 247 -6.88 -9.82 -4.57
CA ALA A 247 -8.18 -9.62 -5.19
C ALA A 247 -8.13 -8.27 -5.93
N ASP A 248 -8.19 -8.30 -7.25
CA ASP A 248 -8.12 -7.09 -8.06
C ASP A 248 -9.44 -6.30 -7.95
N ALA A 249 -9.32 -4.97 -7.96
CA ALA A 249 -10.46 -4.05 -8.06
C ALA A 249 -10.82 -3.76 -9.51
N ILE A 250 -12.08 -3.33 -9.74
CA ILE A 250 -12.53 -2.83 -11.04
C ILE A 250 -12.52 -1.30 -10.97
N ASP A 251 -11.63 -0.67 -11.73
CA ASP A 251 -11.52 0.80 -11.77
C ASP A 251 -12.47 1.41 -12.82
N ASP A 252 -12.61 0.74 -13.97
CA ASP A 252 -13.44 1.17 -15.09
C ASP A 252 -14.29 0.03 -15.65
N ALA A 253 -15.50 0.38 -16.10
CA ALA A 253 -16.42 -0.53 -16.76
C ALA A 253 -16.93 0.09 -18.07
N TYR A 254 -16.97 -0.73 -19.12
CA TYR A 254 -17.43 -0.32 -20.45
C TYR A 254 -18.66 -1.14 -20.84
N ILE A 255 -19.70 -0.46 -21.33
CA ILE A 255 -20.92 -1.09 -21.81
C ILE A 255 -21.07 -0.86 -23.31
N SER A 256 -21.41 -1.92 -24.04
CA SER A 256 -21.79 -1.88 -25.46
C SER A 256 -23.21 -2.39 -25.62
N GLY A 257 -23.98 -1.82 -26.54
CA GLY A 257 -25.34 -2.25 -26.84
C GLY A 257 -25.65 -2.14 -28.34
N GLU A 258 -26.61 -2.94 -28.77
CA GLU A 258 -27.18 -2.92 -30.12
C GLU A 258 -28.70 -2.76 -29.98
N ILE A 259 -29.31 -2.01 -30.91
CA ILE A 259 -30.77 -1.93 -31.03
C ILE A 259 -31.17 -2.85 -32.17
N ASP A 260 -31.84 -3.94 -31.82
CA ASP A 260 -32.48 -4.84 -32.79
C ASP A 260 -33.86 -4.27 -33.17
N LEU A 261 -34.13 -4.12 -34.47
CA LEU A 261 -35.31 -3.44 -35.04
C LEU A 261 -36.21 -4.42 -35.81
#